data_AF-A0A929IG20-F1
#
_entry.id   AF-A0A929IG20-F1
#
_cell.length_a   1.000
_cell.length_b   1.000
_cell.length_c   1.000
_cell.angle_alpha   90.00
_cell.angle_beta   90.00
_cell.angle_gamma   90.00
#
_symmetry.space_group_name_H-M   'P 1'
#
loop_
_entity.id
_entity.type
_entity.pdbx_description
1 polymer ?
#
loop_
_entity_poly.entity_id
_entity_poly.type
_entity_poly.pdbx_seq_one_letter_code
_entity_poly.pdbx_strand_id
1 'polypeptide(L)' 'MYAYDGLDETLVRERATQFRGQVARRISGELSEEEFKPLRLRNGLYLQLHAYMLRVAIPYGLLSSDQMRA' A
#
# COMPACT_ATOMS: atom_id res chain seq x y z
N MET A 1 3.35 6.31 -21.20
CA MET A 1 2.91 5.90 -19.84
C MET A 1 3.89 4.85 -19.36
N TYR A 2 4.22 4.81 -18.06
CA TYR A 2 5.05 3.74 -17.52
C TYR A 2 4.34 2.40 -17.74
N ALA A 3 5.00 1.48 -18.44
CA ALA A 3 4.51 0.13 -18.65
C ALA A 3 5.18 -0.75 -17.60
N TYR A 4 4.38 -1.25 -16.67
CA TYR A 4 4.83 -2.25 -15.71
C TYR A 4 5.27 -3.50 -16.45
N ASP A 5 6.45 -4.02 -16.13
CA ASP A 5 6.88 -5.33 -16.59
C ASP A 5 6.48 -6.43 -15.59
N GLY A 6 6.75 -7.69 -15.94
CA GLY A 6 6.41 -8.82 -15.08
C GLY A 6 7.16 -8.84 -13.73
N LEU A 7 8.33 -8.21 -13.66
CA LEU A 7 9.10 -8.09 -12.44
C LEU A 7 8.48 -7.04 -11.51
N ASP A 8 8.10 -5.88 -12.05
CA ASP A 8 7.39 -4.86 -11.30
C ASP A 8 6.08 -5.39 -10.71
N GLU A 9 5.30 -6.13 -11.51
CA GLU A 9 4.05 -6.73 -11.06
C GLU A 9 4.30 -7.71 -9.90
N THR A 10 5.29 -8.57 -10.04
CA THR A 10 5.66 -9.55 -9.01
C THR A 10 6.06 -8.84 -7.72
N LEU A 11 6.91 -7.83 -7.80
CA LEU A 11 7.35 -7.04 -6.65
C LEU A 11 6.18 -6.38 -5.92
N VAL A 12 5.23 -5.79 -6.65
CA VAL A 12 4.04 -5.17 -6.07
C VAL A 12 3.17 -6.21 -5.35
N ARG A 13 2.95 -7.38 -5.97
CA ARG A 13 2.15 -8.47 -5.38
C ARG A 13 2.79 -9.04 -4.12
N GLU A 14 4.10 -9.23 -4.11
CA GLU A 14 4.83 -9.72 -2.93
C GLU A 14 4.74 -8.71 -1.77
N ARG A 15 4.95 -7.42 -2.05
CA ARG A 15 4.83 -6.37 -1.03
C ARG A 15 3.41 -6.25 -0.49
N ALA A 16 2.40 -6.36 -1.36
CA ALA A 16 1.00 -6.37 -0.94
C ALA A 16 0.68 -7.57 -0.04
N THR A 17 1.22 -8.75 -0.37
CA THR A 17 1.06 -9.98 0.42
C THR A 17 1.72 -9.84 1.79
N GLN A 18 2.95 -9.32 1.85
CA GLN A 18 3.64 -9.04 3.11
C GLN A 18 2.83 -8.06 3.99
N PHE A 19 2.37 -6.95 3.42
CA PHE A 19 1.64 -5.94 4.16
C PHE A 19 0.28 -6.44 4.66
N ARG A 20 -0.41 -7.28 3.87
CA ARG A 20 -1.64 -7.96 4.31
C ARG A 20 -1.42 -8.78 5.58
N GLY A 21 -0.32 -9.52 5.68
CA GLY A 21 0.03 -10.26 6.88
C GLY A 21 0.28 -9.35 8.10
N GLN A 22 0.94 -8.22 7.90
CA GLN A 22 1.17 -7.23 8.96
C GLN A 22 -0.14 -6.61 9.46
N VAL A 23 -1.06 -6.31 8.54
CA VAL A 23 -2.41 -5.81 8.87
C VAL A 23 -3.20 -6.87 9.65
N ALA A 24 -3.14 -8.15 9.24
CA ALA A 24 -3.83 -9.23 9.95
C ALA A 24 -3.34 -9.34 11.41
N ARG A 25 -2.03 -9.24 11.65
CA ARG A 25 -1.43 -9.23 13.00
C ARG A 25 -1.83 -8.01 13.82
N ARG A 26 -1.98 -6.84 13.18
CA ARG A 26 -2.50 -5.64 13.83
C ARG A 26 -3.97 -5.79 14.25
N ILE A 27 -4.78 -6.47 13.43
CA ILE A 27 -6.19 -6.75 13.73
C ILE A 27 -6.31 -7.81 14.83
N SER A 28 -5.45 -8.83 14.86
CA SER A 28 -5.43 -9.85 15.92
C SER A 28 -4.88 -9.33 17.25
N GLY A 29 -4.21 -8.17 17.26
CA GLY A 29 -3.59 -7.58 18.45
C GLY A 29 -2.17 -8.08 18.72
N GLU A 30 -1.63 -8.97 17.89
CA GLU A 30 -0.23 -9.44 17.94
C GLU A 30 0.79 -8.36 17.56
N LEU A 31 0.33 -7.24 17.01
CA LEU A 31 1.14 -6.09 16.63
C LEU A 31 0.48 -4.83 17.18
N SER A 32 1.19 -4.09 18.04
CA SER A 32 0.67 -2.85 18.62
C SER A 32 0.58 -1.72 17.57
N GLU A 33 -0.17 -0.66 17.87
CA GLU A 33 -0.25 0.50 16.97
C GLU A 33 1.11 1.20 16.78
N GLU A 34 1.91 1.29 17.84
CA GLU A 34 3.24 1.91 17.76
C GLU A 34 4.20 1.11 16.87
N GLU A 35 4.16 -0.22 16.93
CA GLU A 35 4.94 -1.10 16.05
C GLU A 35 4.39 -1.12 14.61
N PHE A 36 3.08 -0.98 14.45
CA PHE A 36 2.43 -0.94 13.14
C PHE A 36 2.63 0.39 12.40
N LYS A 37 2.75 1.51 13.13
CA LYS A 37 2.94 2.86 12.59
C LYS A 37 4.04 2.95 11.51
N PRO A 38 5.29 2.52 11.72
CA PRO A 38 6.32 2.57 10.68
C PRO A 38 5.98 1.68 9.47
N LEU A 39 5.34 0.53 9.69
CA LEU A 39 4.96 -0.40 8.62
C LEU A 39 3.88 0.19 7.71
N ARG A 40 2.83 0.78 8.29
CA ARG A 40 1.76 1.41 7.50
C ARG A 40 2.26 2.64 6.75
N LEU A 41 3.10 3.47 7.37
CA LEU A 41 3.64 4.68 6.73
C LEU A 41 4.57 4.33 5.55
N ARG A 42 5.39 3.29 5.69
CA ARG A 42 6.25 2.80 4.58
C ARG A 42 5.43 2.32 3.38
N ASN A 43 4.24 1.78 3.62
CA ASN A 43 3.31 1.33 2.58
C ASN A 43 2.29 2.41 2.16
N GLY A 44 2.48 3.66 2.60
CA GLY A 44 1.63 4.79 2.20
C GLY A 44 0.26 4.81 2.87
N LEU A 45 0.05 4.05 3.95
CA LEU A 45 -1.20 4.02 4.72
C LEU A 45 -1.08 4.95 5.95
N TYR A 46 -1.74 6.09 5.86
CA TYR A 46 -1.78 7.13 6.89
C TYR A 46 -3.05 6.98 7.72
N LEU A 47 -2.95 7.20 9.03
CA LEU A 47 -4.11 7.31 9.91
C LEU A 47 -4.44 8.80 10.09
N GLN A 48 -5.59 9.22 9.59
CA GLN A 48 -6.21 10.51 9.90
C GLN A 48 -7.17 10.34 11.09
N LEU A 49 -7.75 11.43 11.57
CA LEU A 49 -8.56 11.44 12.80
C LEU A 49 -9.66 10.37 12.82
N HIS A 50 -10.30 10.11 11.67
CA HIS A 50 -11.45 9.20 11.57
C HIS A 50 -11.27 8.04 10.60
N ALA A 51 -10.20 8.04 9.80
CA ALA A 51 -10.06 7.10 8.69
C ALA A 51 -8.61 6.92 8.26
N TYR A 52 -8.39 5.85 7.49
CA TYR A 52 -7.12 5.66 6.80
C TYR A 52 -7.12 6.37 5.44
N MET A 53 -5.99 7.02 5.13
CA MET A 53 -5.71 7.61 3.83
C MET A 53 -4.60 6.81 3.15
N LEU A 54 -4.86 6.34 1.93
CA LEU A 54 -3.92 5.57 1.12
C LEU A 54 -3.25 6.47 0.09
N ARG A 55 -1.93 6.53 0.11
CA ARG A 55 -1.13 7.20 -0.93
C ARG A 55 -0.72 6.19 -2.00
N VAL A 56 -1.24 6.38 -3.22
CA VAL A 56 -0.90 5.58 -4.40
C VAL A 56 0.25 6.25 -5.16
N ALA A 57 1.29 5.49 -5.50
CA ALA A 57 2.40 5.99 -6.31
C ALA A 57 2.04 5.93 -7.80
N ILE A 58 2.12 7.06 -8.49
CA ILE A 58 1.89 7.16 -9.94
C ILE A 58 3.23 7.49 -10.62
N PRO A 59 3.81 6.57 -11.41
CA PRO A 59 5.08 6.81 -12.10
C PRO A 59 5.01 8.05 -12.99
N TYR A 60 5.92 9.00 -12.75
CA TYR A 60 6.00 10.27 -13.50
C TYR A 60 4.72 11.11 -13.51
N GLY A 61 3.76 10.82 -12.62
CA GLY A 61 2.44 11.47 -12.61
C GLY A 61 1.58 11.20 -13.84
N LEU A 62 1.92 10.21 -14.67
CA LEU A 62 1.18 9.85 -15.88
C LEU A 62 0.14 8.77 -15.59
N LEU A 63 -1.13 9.06 -15.83
CA LEU A 63 -2.28 8.17 -15.60
C LEU A 63 -3.21 8.20 -16.82
N SER A 64 -3.64 7.04 -17.35
CA SER A 64 -4.71 7.01 -18.37
C SER A 64 -6.10 7.13 -17.77
N SER A 65 -7.07 7.47 -18.62
CA SER A 65 -8.48 7.44 -18.26
C SER A 65 -8.96 6.05 -17.83
N ASP A 66 -8.41 4.96 -18.40
CA ASP A 66 -8.74 3.59 -17.97
C ASP A 66 -8.21 3.30 -16.57
N GLN A 67 -6.97 3.70 -16.24
CA GLN A 67 -6.40 3.55 -14.90
C GLN A 67 -7.11 4.40 -13.85
N MET A 68 -7.69 5.54 -14.23
CA MET A 68 -8.47 6.39 -13.34
C MET A 68 -9.86 5.81 -13.02
N ARG A 69 -10.41 4.99 -13.93
CA ARG A 69 -11.73 4.35 -13.76
C ARG A 69 -11.68 3.00 -13.05
N ALA A 70 -10.52 2.35 -13.04
CA ALA A 70 -10.29 1.07 -12.37
C ALA A 70 -10.34 1.18 -10.85
#